data_AF-A0AA87WEG7-F1
#
_entry.id   AF-A0AA87WEG7-F1
#
_cell.length_a   1.000
_cell.length_b   1.000
_cell.length_c   1.000
_cell.angle_alpha   90.00
_cell.angle_beta   90.00
_cell.angle_gamma   90.00
#
_symmetry.space_group_name_H-M   'P 1'
#
loop_
_entity.id
_entity.type
_entity.pdbx_description
1 polymer ?
#
loop_
_entity_poly.entity_id
_entity_poly.type
_entity_poly.pdbx_seq_one_letter_code
_entity_poly.pdbx_strand_id
1 'polypeptide(L)' 'MIARFVAVMGASSLSFPLATWTEQLGDWIAGNDAAYSFFGDATQLLVPTTPRSR' A
#
# COMPACT_ATOMS: atom_id res chain seq x y z
N MET A 1 18.90 -2.44 2.34
CA MET A 1 17.81 -3.39 2.05
C MET A 1 16.61 -2.55 1.60
N ILE A 2 15.92 -2.89 0.51
CA ILE A 2 14.77 -2.12 0.01
C ILE A 2 13.49 -2.73 0.61
N ALA A 3 12.64 -1.90 1.21
CA ALA A 3 11.32 -2.28 1.69
C ALA A 3 10.30 -2.16 0.54
N ARG A 4 9.25 -2.99 0.59
CA ARG A 4 8.22 -3.06 -0.46
C ARG A 4 6.85 -2.76 0.12
N PHE A 5 6.17 -1.80 -0.48
CA PHE A 5 4.75 -1.55 -0.28
C PHE A 5 3.98 -2.04 -1.50
N VAL A 6 2.88 -2.75 -1.27
CA VAL A 6 2.00 -3.24 -2.34
C VAL A 6 0.55 -3.04 -1.92
N ALA A 7 -0.25 -2.43 -2.78
CA ALA A 7 -1.70 -2.31 -2.62
C ALA A 7 -2.44 -3.03 -3.76
N VAL A 8 -3.64 -3.56 -3.49
CA VAL A 8 -4.46 -4.30 -4.46
C VAL A 8 -5.91 -3.84 -4.37
N MET A 9 -6.53 -3.50 -5.50
CA MET A 9 -7.97 -3.25 -5.59
C MET A 9 -8.73 -4.59 -5.61
N GLY A 10 -9.45 -4.88 -4.52
CA GLY A 10 -10.14 -6.17 -4.34
C GLY A 10 -11.19 -6.49 -5.42
N ALA A 11 -11.73 -5.48 -6.10
CA ALA A 11 -12.74 -5.67 -7.15
C ALA A 11 -12.17 -6.18 -8.49
N SER A 12 -10.89 -5.94 -8.77
CA SER A 12 -10.30 -6.13 -10.11
C SER A 12 -8.90 -6.76 -10.12
N SER A 13 -8.33 -7.07 -8.95
CA SER A 13 -6.94 -7.51 -8.80
C SER A 13 -5.90 -6.52 -9.35
N LEU A 14 -6.29 -5.27 -9.59
CA LEU A 14 -5.38 -4.21 -10.00
C LEU A 14 -4.40 -3.90 -8.86
N SER A 15 -3.09 -3.99 -9.12
CA SER A 15 -2.05 -3.90 -8.11
C SER A 15 -1.15 -2.68 -8.29
N PHE A 16 -0.74 -2.08 -7.18
CA PHE A 16 0.16 -0.92 -7.12
C PHE A 16 1.42 -1.27 -6.32
N PRO A 17 2.60 -1.37 -6.96
CA PRO A 17 3.87 -1.57 -6.27
C PRO A 17 4.59 -0.24 -5.99
N LEU A 18 5.13 -0.09 -4.78
CA LEU A 18 5.99 1.03 -4.39
C LEU A 18 7.24 0.51 -3.66
N ALA A 19 8.41 0.97 -4.10
CA ALA A 19 9.68 0.65 -3.45
C ALA A 19 10.07 1.78 -2.49
N THR A 20 10.36 1.42 -1.24
CA THR A 20 10.79 2.35 -0.19
C THR A 20 12.14 1.91 0.37
N TRP A 21 12.91 2.86 0.90
CA TRP A 21 14.21 2.55 1.49
C TRP A 21 14.10 2.02 2.93
N THR A 22 12.98 2.31 3.58
CA THR A 22 12.68 1.96 4.97
C THR A 22 11.28 1.33 5.08
N GLU A 23 11.04 0.61 6.18
CA GLU A 23 9.75 0.01 6.52
C GLU A 23 9.16 0.69 7.77
N GLN A 24 9.12 2.03 7.75
CA GLN A 24 8.60 2.84 8.85
C GLN A 24 7.13 3.17 8.63
N LEU A 25 6.43 3.56 9.70
CA LEU A 25 5.02 3.97 9.61
C LEU A 25 4.80 5.09 8.59
N GLY A 26 5.74 6.03 8.46
CA GLY A 26 5.68 7.09 7.47
C GLY A 26 5.66 6.58 6.02
N ASP A 27 6.43 5.53 5.71
CA ASP A 27 6.45 4.90 4.39
C ASP A 27 5.11 4.24 4.08
N TRP A 28 4.48 3.63 5.10
CA TRP A 28 3.15 3.04 4.96
C TRP A 28 2.07 4.09 4.67
N ILE A 29 2.10 5.24 5.36
CA ILE A 29 1.15 6.33 5.12
C ILE A 29 1.31 6.88 3.70
N ALA A 30 2.55 7.18 3.30
CA ALA A 30 2.84 7.68 1.95
C ALA A 30 2.47 6.67 0.86
N GLY A 31 2.68 5.37 1.11
CA GLY A 31 2.28 4.30 0.20
C GLY A 31 0.77 4.21 0.00
N ASN A 32 -0.02 4.40 1.07
CA ASN A 32 -1.48 4.42 0.98
C ASN A 32 -1.97 5.64 0.19
N ASP A 33 -1.42 6.82 0.46
CA ASP A 33 -1.76 8.05 -0.28
C ASP A 33 -1.52 7.90 -1.79
N ALA A 34 -0.33 7.41 -2.17
CA ALA A 34 0.01 7.14 -3.56
C ALA A 34 -0.91 6.07 -4.19
N ALA A 35 -1.28 5.05 -3.44
CA ALA A 35 -2.19 4.00 -3.91
C ALA A 35 -3.63 4.54 -4.12
N TYR A 36 -4.15 5.37 -3.22
CA TYR A 36 -5.48 5.98 -3.39
C TYR A 36 -5.54 6.85 -4.64
N SER A 37 -4.53 7.71 -4.83
CA SER A 37 -4.43 8.52 -6.05
C SER A 37 -4.34 7.66 -7.31
N PHE A 38 -3.56 6.57 -7.29
CA PHE A 38 -3.47 5.62 -8.40
C PHE A 38 -4.81 4.93 -8.71
N PHE A 39 -5.58 4.58 -7.68
CA PHE A 39 -6.91 3.99 -7.84
C PHE A 39 -8.02 5.01 -8.13
N GLY A 40 -7.68 6.29 -8.27
CA GLY A 40 -8.63 7.37 -8.56
C GLY A 40 -9.58 7.65 -7.40
N ASP A 41 -9.10 7.49 -6.15
CA ASP A 41 -9.86 7.72 -4.91
C ASP A 41 -11.16 6.90 -4.77
N ALA A 42 -11.33 5.87 -5.61
CA ALA A 42 -12.50 4.99 -5.62
C ALA A 42 -12.55 4.02 -4.42
N THR A 43 -11.51 3.99 -3.60
CA THR A 43 -11.37 3.03 -2.50
C THR A 43 -12.30 3.38 -1.35
N GLN A 44 -13.31 2.52 -1.10
CA GLN A 44 -14.28 2.72 -0.01
C GLN A 44 -13.89 2.04 1.32
N LEU A 45 -13.02 1.03 1.26
CA LEU A 45 -12.60 0.25 2.42
C LEU A 45 -11.11 -0.08 2.30
N LEU A 46 -10.34 0.29 3.32
CA LEU A 46 -8.97 -0.14 3.48
C LEU A 46 -8.93 -1.37 4.38
N VAL A 47 -8.37 -2.47 3.89
CA VAL A 47 -8.06 -3.66 4.69
C VAL A 47 -6.54 -3.75 4.83
N PRO A 48 -5.96 -3.34 5.98
CA PRO A 48 -4.53 -3.40 6.18
C PRO A 48 -4.06 -4.85 6.31
N THR A 49 -3.00 -5.19 5.57
CA THR A 49 -2.26 -6.44 5.77
C THR A 49 -1.04 -6.12 6.63
N THR A 50 -1.18 -6.29 7.94
CA THR A 50 -0.04 -6.09 8.85
C THR A 50 0.93 -7.28 8.70
N PRO A 51 2.23 -7.05 8.47
CA PRO A 51 3.20 -8.13 8.57
C PRO A 51 3.13 -8.74 9.98
N ARG A 52 3.16 -10.06 10.07
CA ARG A 52 3.10 -10.75 11.36
C ARG A 52 4.40 -10.46 12.12
N SER A 53 4.32 -9.74 13.24
CA SER A 53 5.43 -9.62 14.19
C SER A 53 5.78 -11.02 14.68
N ARG A 54 6.96 -11.52 14.32
CA ARG A 54 7.57 -12.69 14.96
C ARG A 54 8.50 -12.24 16.06
#